data_AF-A0A139A5C6-F1
#
_entry.id   AF-A0A139A5C6-F1
#
_cell.length_a   1.000
_cell.length_b   1.000
_cell.length_c   1.000
_cell.angle_alpha   90.00
_cell.angle_beta   90.00
_cell.angle_gamma   90.00
#
_symmetry.space_group_name_H-M   'P 1'
#
loop_
_entity.id
_entity.type
_entity.pdbx_description
1 polymer ?
#
loop_
_entity_poly.entity_id
_entity_poly.type
_entity_poly.pdbx_seq_one_letter_code
_entity_poly.pdbx_strand_id
1 'polypeptide(L)'
;MIDCFCKVNRLGLQLHIHTFTESDRGCYVTQSPVGLTQPQVANYVQTKLKLSNPPDLHVSAHGGDGPENHTAAIADLTTKFGKDANVVCFMITDATPHYKSHGASTEAKKEAEWLSNNGFETDIFKVGCPRHYTYIMSPPLTNLSPP
;
A
#
# COMPACT_ATOMS: atom_id res chain seq x y z
N MET A 1 -4.19 16.42 -5.23
CA MET A 1 -2.71 16.28 -5.19
C MET A 1 -2.23 15.18 -6.15
N ILE A 2 -2.69 13.92 -5.99
CA ILE A 2 -2.22 12.79 -6.81
C ILE A 2 -2.56 12.94 -8.31
N ASP A 3 -3.73 13.52 -8.64
CA ASP A 3 -4.13 13.81 -10.03
C ASP A 3 -3.13 14.75 -10.73
N CYS A 4 -2.74 15.85 -10.08
CA CYS A 4 -1.75 16.78 -10.63
C CYS A 4 -0.39 16.10 -10.84
N PHE A 5 0.04 15.24 -9.90
CA PHE A 5 1.28 14.50 -10.02
C PHE A 5 1.27 13.55 -11.23
N CYS A 6 0.14 12.88 -11.46
CA CYS A 6 -0.06 11.92 -12.55
C CYS A 6 -0.22 12.57 -13.92
N LYS A 7 -0.50 13.87 -14.01
CA LYS A 7 -0.58 14.60 -15.30
C LYS A 7 0.78 14.98 -15.88
N VAL A 8 1.84 14.97 -15.07
CA VAL A 8 3.20 15.35 -15.51
C VAL A 8 3.91 14.15 -16.13
N ASN A 9 4.21 14.24 -17.42
CA ASN A 9 5.00 13.23 -18.12
C ASN A 9 6.48 13.30 -17.71
N ARG A 10 7.05 12.16 -17.34
CA ARG A 10 8.46 12.04 -16.95
C ARG A 10 9.12 10.95 -17.78
N LEU A 11 10.03 11.34 -18.66
CA LEU A 11 10.71 10.41 -19.55
C LEU A 11 11.48 9.35 -18.75
N GLY A 12 11.32 8.08 -19.14
CA GLY A 12 11.97 6.95 -18.49
C GLY A 12 11.34 6.51 -17.16
N LEU A 13 10.22 7.11 -16.74
CA LEU A 13 9.48 6.68 -15.55
C LEU A 13 8.11 6.11 -15.93
N GLN A 14 7.75 5.02 -15.26
CA GLN A 14 6.41 4.45 -15.31
C GLN A 14 5.76 4.60 -13.93
N LEU A 15 4.55 5.15 -13.90
CA LEU A 15 3.77 5.25 -12.68
C LEU A 15 2.86 4.03 -12.52
N HIS A 16 2.76 3.55 -11.28
CA HIS A 16 1.82 2.53 -10.85
C HIS A 16 1.09 3.05 -9.63
N ILE A 17 -0.23 2.89 -9.60
CA ILE A 17 -1.05 3.27 -8.45
C ILE A 17 -1.35 2.01 -7.66
N HIS A 18 -1.02 2.01 -6.38
CA HIS A 18 -1.46 1.02 -5.42
C HIS A 18 -2.36 1.72 -4.41
N THR A 19 -3.45 1.07 -4.05
CA THR A 19 -4.36 1.56 -3.01
C THR A 19 -4.57 0.45 -2.00
N PHE A 20 -4.82 0.86 -0.77
CA PHE A 20 -5.16 -0.02 0.32
C PHE A 20 -6.27 0.64 1.13
N THR A 21 -7.17 -0.19 1.64
CA THR A 21 -8.21 0.17 2.58
C THR A 21 -8.69 -1.10 3.27
N GLU A 22 -9.48 -0.94 4.32
CA GLU A 22 -9.94 -2.03 5.16
C GLU A 22 -11.35 -1.79 5.68
N SER A 23 -11.90 -2.83 6.28
CA SER A 23 -13.09 -2.76 7.14
C SER A 23 -13.08 -3.97 8.06
N ASP A 24 -14.06 -4.05 8.95
CA ASP A 24 -14.34 -5.24 9.75
C ASP A 24 -14.54 -6.53 8.91
N ARG A 25 -14.82 -6.40 7.61
CA ARG A 25 -15.01 -7.52 6.68
C ARG A 25 -13.76 -7.98 5.96
N GLY A 26 -12.72 -7.15 5.86
CA GLY A 26 -11.57 -7.50 5.05
C GLY A 26 -10.50 -6.42 4.89
N CYS A 27 -9.34 -6.89 4.45
CA CYS A 27 -8.21 -6.11 3.99
C CYS A 27 -8.22 -6.09 2.46
N TYR A 28 -8.23 -4.90 1.86
CA TYR A 28 -8.35 -4.70 0.43
C TYR A 28 -7.12 -3.96 -0.09
N VAL A 29 -6.35 -4.63 -0.94
CA VAL A 29 -5.24 -4.03 -1.69
C VAL A 29 -5.60 -4.12 -3.17
N THR A 30 -5.53 -2.99 -3.87
CA THR A 30 -5.82 -2.93 -5.31
C THR A 30 -4.79 -2.07 -6.03
N GLN A 31 -4.74 -2.20 -7.34
CA GLN A 31 -3.63 -1.68 -8.13
C GLN A 31 -4.07 -1.33 -9.54
N SER A 32 -3.41 -0.33 -10.12
CA SER A 32 -3.55 -0.06 -11.54
C SER A 32 -2.95 -1.19 -12.38
N PRO A 33 -3.50 -1.44 -13.59
CA PRO A 33 -2.85 -2.31 -14.56
C PRO A 33 -1.37 -1.97 -14.80
N VAL A 34 -0.57 -2.98 -15.10
CA VAL A 34 0.83 -2.79 -15.52
C VAL A 34 0.86 -2.19 -16.92
N GLY A 35 1.89 -1.38 -17.23
CA GLY A 35 2.07 -0.92 -18.61
C GLY A 35 1.30 0.34 -18.96
N LEU A 36 0.55 0.93 -18.03
CA LEU A 36 -0.20 2.16 -18.33
C LEU A 36 0.74 3.30 -18.71
N THR A 37 0.38 4.00 -19.77
CA THR A 37 0.98 5.29 -20.14
C THR A 37 0.59 6.36 -19.12
N GLN A 38 1.37 7.44 -19.04
CA GLN A 38 1.10 8.56 -18.13
C GLN A 38 -0.35 9.10 -18.24
N PRO A 39 -0.93 9.34 -19.43
CA PRO A 39 -2.33 9.78 -19.53
C PRO A 39 -3.32 8.73 -19.04
N GLN A 40 -3.04 7.44 -19.24
CA GLN A 40 -3.89 6.35 -18.74
C GLN A 40 -3.84 6.25 -17.21
N VAL A 41 -2.68 6.47 -16.58
CA VAL A 41 -2.57 6.55 -15.12
C VAL A 41 -3.38 7.73 -14.59
N ALA A 42 -3.28 8.90 -15.22
CA ALA A 42 -4.08 10.06 -14.82
C ALA A 42 -5.60 9.79 -14.96
N ASN A 43 -6.02 9.14 -16.04
CA ASN A 43 -7.41 8.73 -16.22
C ASN A 43 -7.85 7.69 -15.19
N TYR A 44 -7.00 6.71 -14.85
CA TYR A 44 -7.27 5.74 -13.79
C TYR A 44 -7.48 6.44 -12.45
N VAL A 45 -6.60 7.38 -12.09
CA VAL A 45 -6.74 8.20 -10.88
C VAL A 45 -8.07 8.93 -10.84
N GLN A 46 -8.49 9.57 -11.93
CA GLN A 46 -9.73 10.34 -11.97
C GLN A 46 -11.00 9.49 -11.93
N THR A 47 -10.96 8.30 -12.53
CA THR A 47 -12.18 7.50 -12.75
C THR A 47 -12.35 6.38 -11.74
N LYS A 48 -11.25 5.88 -11.16
CA LYS A 48 -11.23 4.69 -10.29
C LYS A 48 -10.94 5.02 -8.83
N LEU A 49 -10.11 6.02 -8.54
CA LEU A 49 -9.81 6.37 -7.14
C LEU A 49 -10.99 7.12 -6.53
N LYS A 50 -11.60 6.51 -5.53
CA LYS A 50 -12.71 7.07 -4.76
C LYS A 50 -12.48 6.78 -3.29
N LEU A 51 -12.84 7.75 -2.44
CA LEU A 51 -12.75 7.57 -0.99
C LEU A 51 -13.59 6.35 -0.57
N SER A 52 -13.01 5.52 0.28
CA SER A 52 -13.62 4.31 0.82
C SER A 52 -14.11 3.28 -0.19
N ASN A 53 -13.72 3.38 -1.46
CA ASN A 53 -14.16 2.47 -2.52
C ASN A 53 -12.92 2.01 -3.28
N PRO A 54 -12.31 0.88 -2.87
CA PRO A 54 -11.12 0.40 -3.54
C PRO A 54 -11.43 0.11 -5.01
N PRO A 55 -10.56 0.54 -5.95
CA PRO A 55 -10.73 0.31 -7.37
C PRO A 55 -11.11 -1.13 -7.73
N ASP A 56 -12.05 -1.26 -8.67
CA ASP A 56 -12.48 -2.55 -9.24
C ASP A 56 -13.09 -3.54 -8.23
N LEU A 57 -13.34 -3.10 -7.00
CA LEU A 57 -14.09 -3.83 -5.99
C LEU A 57 -15.42 -3.13 -5.69
N HIS A 58 -16.50 -3.91 -5.61
CA HIS A 58 -17.84 -3.40 -5.27
C HIS A 58 -18.05 -3.37 -3.75
N VAL A 59 -17.12 -2.74 -3.02
CA VAL A 59 -17.16 -2.65 -1.55
C VAL A 59 -16.99 -1.20 -1.11
N SER A 60 -17.69 -0.84 -0.03
CA SER A 60 -17.43 0.39 0.72
C SER A 60 -16.65 0.01 1.96
N ALA A 61 -15.38 0.38 2.00
CA ALA A 61 -14.41 0.00 3.01
C ALA A 61 -13.74 1.26 3.55
N HIS A 62 -13.90 1.49 4.85
CA HIS A 62 -13.20 2.50 5.61
C HIS A 62 -12.77 1.81 6.91
N GLY A 63 -11.49 1.93 7.26
CA GLY A 63 -11.02 1.55 8.58
C GLY A 63 -11.73 2.38 9.66
N GLY A 64 -11.50 2.03 10.93
CA GLY A 64 -11.74 2.99 12.01
C GLY A 64 -10.74 4.14 11.94
N ASP A 65 -10.81 5.10 12.86
CA ASP A 65 -9.81 6.19 13.01
C ASP A 65 -8.46 5.69 13.59
N GLY A 66 -8.10 4.44 13.30
CA GLY A 66 -6.97 3.72 13.88
C GLY A 66 -5.83 3.49 12.88
N PRO A 67 -4.91 2.57 13.20
CA PRO A 67 -3.91 2.13 12.25
C PRO A 67 -4.54 1.44 11.03
N GLU A 68 -3.79 1.38 9.92
CA GLU A 68 -4.27 0.94 8.60
C GLU A 68 -3.39 -0.17 8.01
N ASN A 69 -3.90 -0.85 6.97
CA ASN A 69 -3.28 -2.02 6.33
C ASN A 69 -2.11 -1.74 5.37
N HIS A 70 -1.13 -0.96 5.83
CA HIS A 70 0.09 -0.62 5.09
C HIS A 70 0.93 -1.85 4.74
N THR A 71 0.96 -2.81 5.66
CA THR A 71 1.82 -4.00 5.60
C THR A 71 1.38 -4.89 4.44
N ALA A 72 0.08 -5.10 4.28
CA ALA A 72 -0.50 -5.79 3.11
C ALA A 72 -0.22 -5.05 1.80
N ALA A 73 -0.28 -3.71 1.79
CA ALA A 73 0.01 -2.92 0.60
C ALA A 73 1.46 -3.10 0.11
N ILE A 74 2.43 -3.09 1.04
CA ILE A 74 3.85 -3.32 0.73
C ILE A 74 4.08 -4.77 0.33
N ALA A 75 3.47 -5.73 1.02
CA ALA A 75 3.56 -7.14 0.70
C ALA A 75 3.14 -7.42 -0.76
N ASP A 76 1.96 -6.91 -1.15
CA ASP A 76 1.44 -7.01 -2.52
C ASP A 76 2.42 -6.41 -3.54
N LEU A 77 3.01 -5.23 -3.23
CA LEU A 77 4.00 -4.59 -4.08
C LEU A 77 5.21 -5.50 -4.37
N THR A 78 5.68 -6.26 -3.37
CA THR A 78 6.82 -7.18 -3.54
C THR A 78 6.51 -8.39 -4.41
N THR A 79 5.24 -8.77 -4.57
CA THR A 79 4.84 -9.83 -5.52
C THR A 79 4.95 -9.38 -6.97
N LYS A 80 4.79 -8.07 -7.20
CA LYS A 80 4.70 -7.47 -8.53
C LYS A 80 6.04 -7.01 -9.07
N PHE A 81 6.86 -6.43 -8.20
CA PHE A 81 8.17 -5.89 -8.58
C PHE A 81 9.26 -6.77 -7.98
N GLY A 82 9.84 -7.60 -8.84
CA GLY A 82 10.95 -8.47 -8.47
C GLY A 82 12.26 -7.71 -8.23
N LYS A 83 13.29 -8.46 -7.87
CA LYS A 83 14.62 -7.95 -7.48
C LYS A 83 15.34 -7.07 -8.51
N ASP A 84 14.94 -7.16 -9.78
CA ASP A 84 15.56 -6.43 -10.88
C ASP A 84 14.81 -5.13 -11.22
N ALA A 85 13.71 -4.85 -10.51
CA ALA A 85 12.93 -3.62 -10.68
C ALA A 85 13.57 -2.45 -9.92
N ASN A 86 13.69 -1.30 -10.59
CA ASN A 86 14.11 -0.04 -9.95
C ASN A 86 12.87 0.74 -9.51
N VAL A 87 12.41 0.50 -8.28
CA VAL A 87 11.15 1.05 -7.75
C VAL A 87 11.43 2.11 -6.69
N VAL A 88 10.80 3.27 -6.86
CA VAL A 88 10.63 4.27 -5.80
C VAL A 88 9.15 4.25 -5.41
N CYS A 89 8.87 3.88 -4.16
CA CYS A 89 7.52 3.84 -3.62
C CYS A 89 7.30 5.03 -2.67
N PHE A 90 6.17 5.73 -2.85
CA PHE A 90 5.68 6.73 -1.92
C PHE A 90 4.41 6.20 -1.28
N MET A 91 4.45 5.93 0.02
CA MET A 91 3.25 5.60 0.79
C MET A 91 2.63 6.90 1.29
N ILE A 92 1.35 7.11 0.94
CA ILE A 92 0.58 8.30 1.32
C ILE A 92 -0.60 7.83 2.15
N THR A 93 -0.64 8.25 3.42
CA THR A 93 -1.61 7.84 4.43
C THR A 93 -1.62 8.88 5.54
N ASP A 94 -2.74 9.00 6.23
CA ASP A 94 -2.97 9.83 7.41
C ASP A 94 -2.90 9.04 8.72
N ALA A 95 -2.70 7.72 8.64
CA ALA A 95 -2.65 6.81 9.79
C ALA A 95 -1.31 6.07 9.89
N THR A 96 -1.10 5.39 11.01
CA THR A 96 0.04 4.51 11.25
C THR A 96 -0.24 3.09 10.73
N PRO A 97 0.76 2.23 10.46
CA PRO A 97 0.51 0.85 10.07
C PRO A 97 -0.03 -0.01 11.22
N HIS A 98 -0.78 -1.06 10.91
CA HIS A 98 -0.84 -2.20 11.80
C HIS A 98 0.52 -2.90 11.84
N TYR A 99 1.08 -3.04 13.04
CA TYR A 99 2.20 -3.95 13.24
C TYR A 99 1.64 -5.33 13.52
N LYS A 100 2.25 -6.40 12.99
CA LYS A 100 1.80 -7.77 13.29
C LYS A 100 1.87 -8.08 14.78
N SER A 101 2.78 -7.41 15.50
CA SER A 101 2.92 -7.47 16.95
C SER A 101 1.98 -6.54 17.72
N HIS A 102 1.32 -5.56 17.08
CA HIS A 102 0.47 -4.56 17.73
C HIS A 102 -0.85 -4.40 16.97
N GLY A 103 -1.87 -5.16 17.40
CA GLY A 103 -3.23 -4.98 16.91
C GLY A 103 -4.19 -6.04 17.42
N ALA A 104 -5.22 -5.62 18.17
CA ALA A 104 -6.35 -6.49 18.54
C ALA A 104 -7.64 -6.13 17.80
N SER A 105 -7.60 -5.07 16.98
CA SER A 105 -8.72 -4.63 16.14
C SER A 105 -9.11 -5.73 15.16
N THR A 106 -10.35 -5.66 14.68
CA THR A 106 -10.86 -6.62 13.71
C THR A 106 -10.11 -6.45 12.38
N GLU A 107 -9.82 -5.21 12.01
CA GLU A 107 -9.09 -4.81 10.82
C GLU A 107 -7.65 -5.35 10.82
N ALA A 108 -6.92 -5.21 11.93
CA ALA A 108 -5.57 -5.78 12.09
C ALA A 108 -5.56 -7.31 11.91
N LYS A 109 -6.59 -8.00 12.43
CA LYS A 109 -6.75 -9.45 12.25
C LYS A 109 -7.02 -9.79 10.78
N LYS A 110 -7.84 -9.00 10.08
CA LYS A 110 -8.13 -9.20 8.66
C LYS A 110 -6.89 -8.99 7.79
N GLU A 111 -6.04 -8.03 8.13
CA GLU A 111 -4.76 -7.85 7.47
C GLU A 111 -3.81 -9.03 7.74
N ALA A 112 -3.70 -9.49 8.99
CA ALA A 112 -2.87 -10.65 9.32
C ALA A 112 -3.33 -11.93 8.60
N GLU A 113 -4.65 -12.15 8.51
CA GLU A 113 -5.24 -13.22 7.70
C GLU A 113 -4.89 -13.07 6.21
N TRP A 114 -5.01 -11.85 5.67
CA TRP A 114 -4.66 -11.56 4.27
C TRP A 114 -3.17 -11.85 3.99
N LEU A 115 -2.27 -11.40 4.86
CA LEU A 115 -0.83 -11.66 4.75
C LEU A 115 -0.53 -13.16 4.78
N SER A 116 -1.10 -13.89 5.74
CA SER A 116 -0.92 -15.34 5.85
C SER A 116 -1.42 -16.07 4.61
N ASN A 117 -2.59 -15.69 4.10
CA ASN A 117 -3.19 -16.31 2.90
C ASN A 117 -2.38 -16.03 1.62
N ASN A 118 -1.58 -14.96 1.60
CA ASN A 118 -0.70 -14.61 0.48
C ASN A 118 0.77 -14.99 0.72
N GLY A 119 1.07 -15.78 1.77
CA GLY A 119 2.42 -16.33 2.02
C GLY A 119 3.38 -15.40 2.76
N PHE A 120 2.87 -14.37 3.45
CA PHE A 120 3.68 -13.43 4.22
C PHE A 120 3.62 -13.74 5.72
N GLU A 121 4.74 -14.26 6.25
CA GLU A 121 4.84 -14.67 7.66
C GLU A 121 5.24 -13.54 8.62
N THR A 122 5.73 -12.41 8.10
CA THR A 122 6.19 -11.25 8.88
C THR A 122 5.80 -9.95 8.18
N ASP A 123 5.76 -8.86 8.94
CA ASP A 123 5.69 -7.48 8.51
C ASP A 123 7.06 -6.91 8.08
N ILE A 124 8.11 -7.74 8.06
CA ILE A 124 9.43 -7.41 7.51
C ILE A 124 9.52 -7.94 6.07
N PHE A 125 9.55 -7.02 5.12
CA PHE A 125 9.64 -7.37 3.70
C PHE A 125 11.06 -7.28 3.18
N LYS A 126 11.51 -8.33 2.49
CA LYS A 126 12.76 -8.32 1.75
C LYS A 126 12.54 -7.64 0.41
N VAL A 127 13.06 -6.42 0.24
CA VAL A 127 13.11 -5.77 -1.07
C VAL A 127 14.41 -6.22 -1.75
N GLY A 128 14.29 -6.97 -2.85
CA GLY A 128 15.44 -7.41 -3.61
C GLY A 128 16.07 -6.24 -4.34
N CYS A 129 17.28 -5.84 -3.95
CA CYS A 129 18.20 -5.10 -4.82
C CYS A 129 19.52 -5.89 -4.84
N PRO A 130 20.07 -6.25 -6.01
CA PRO A 130 21.24 -7.11 -6.12
C PRO A 130 22.54 -6.49 -5.57
N ARG A 131 22.51 -5.24 -5.09
CA ARG A 131 23.68 -4.55 -4.54
C ARG A 131 23.51 -3.99 -3.12
N HIS A 132 22.31 -3.98 -2.56
CA HIS A 132 22.05 -3.53 -1.18
C HIS A 132 20.77 -4.20 -0.65
N TYR A 133 20.81 -4.77 0.54
CA TYR A 133 19.61 -5.24 1.22
C TYR A 133 18.88 -4.02 1.79
N THR A 134 17.77 -3.63 1.17
CA THR A 134 16.88 -2.60 1.74
C THR A 134 15.72 -3.30 2.42
N TYR A 135 15.62 -3.13 3.73
CA TYR A 135 14.44 -3.51 4.50
C TYR A 135 13.54 -2.28 4.60
N ILE A 136 12.27 -2.41 4.22
CA ILE A 136 11.27 -1.41 4.57
C ILE A 136 10.79 -1.77 5.97
N MET A 137 11.28 -1.06 6.97
CA MET A 137 10.80 -1.15 8.35
C MET A 137 10.02 0.13 8.65
N SER A 138 8.76 0.01 9.03
CA SER A 138 8.04 1.13 9.63
C SER A 138 8.67 1.42 11.00
N PRO A 139 9.04 2.67 11.30
CA PRO A 139 9.71 2.98 12.55
C PRO A 139 8.75 2.75 13.73
N PRO A 140 9.18 2.09 14.82
CA PRO A 140 8.38 2.05 16.03
C PRO A 140 8.18 3.49 16.52
N LEU A 141 6.92 3.85 16.82
CA LEU A 141 6.61 5.09 17.52
C LEU A 141 7.24 5.02 18.91
N THR A 142 8.44 5.57 19.06
CA THR A 142 8.93 5.94 20.38
C THR A 142 8.04 7.06 20.89
N ASN A 143 7.33 6.80 21.99
CA ASN A 143 6.53 7.74 22.76
C ASN A 143 7.16 9.14 22.78
N LEU A 144 6.62 10.05 21.99
CA LEU A 144 6.79 11.48 22.23
C LEU A 144 5.82 11.84 23.35
N SER A 145 6.30 11.81 24.58
CA SER A 145 5.64 12.49 25.69
C SER A 145 5.59 14.00 25.37
N PRO A 146 4.44 14.67 25.53
CA PRO A 146 4.36 16.12 25.31
C PRO A 146 5.09 16.88 26.43
N PRO A 147 5.53 18.13 26.16
CA PRO A 147 6.23 18.99 27.12
C PRO A 147 5.36 19.43 28.30
#